data_AF-A0A662C6L4-F1
#
_entry.id   AF-A0A662C6L4-F1
#
_cell.length_a   1.000
_cell.length_b   1.000
_cell.length_c   1.000
_cell.angle_alpha   90.00
_cell.angle_beta   90.00
_cell.angle_gamma   90.00
#
_symmetry.space_group_name_H-M   'P 1'
#
loop_
_entity.id
_entity.type
_entity.pdbx_description
1 polymer ?
#
loop_
_entity_poly.entity_id
_entity_poly.type
_entity_poly.pdbx_seq_one_letter_code
_entity_poly.pdbx_strand_id
1 'polypeptide(L)'
;MENHNILIEVKKKAEEWLNSPIDEASKTAIRDMLANNETELIESFYRDLEFGTGGLRGIMGVGTNRMNIYTLGMATQGLCNYLLDQFSDRKEISVAVAHDCRNNSPLFAEITAQICIANGIKAYLFDGLRPTPELSFAIRQLGCQSGVVITASHNPKEYNGYKAYWEDGAQIINPHDVNIINEVKKIKSIGDVKFDGDKEKIITLGEEMDKLYLDEVVRQSINPELIAANPDIKIVYTPIHGTGVELVPRALKLMGFTSIYNVPEQDVVDGNFPTVISPNPEESAALDMALKKADEVGADLVMASDPDADRVGIAIRDDQGKLMLVNGHQTASLLSYYLLSQWSERGKLTGKEYIVKTIVTTELIADMARHYKVPYWDVLTGFKFIADIIRKNEDKMTFIGGGEESYGFMIGDFVRDKDAVASCAILAELAAWARSRGKSMYDIIMEMYLKFSCYQESLINVVRKGKSGAEEIQQMMADFRAYPPE
;
A
#
# COMPACT_ATOMS: atom_id res chain seq x y z
N MET A 1 -36.70 11.56 -14.94
CA MET A 1 -37.28 11.76 -13.60
C MET A 1 -36.23 11.51 -12.50
N GLU A 2 -35.39 10.47 -12.60
CA GLU A 2 -34.29 10.22 -11.65
C GLU A 2 -33.30 11.38 -11.47
N ASN A 3 -32.75 11.96 -12.55
CA ASN A 3 -31.75 13.03 -12.42
C ASN A 3 -32.30 14.34 -11.81
N HIS A 4 -33.59 14.64 -11.96
CA HIS A 4 -34.17 15.86 -11.40
C HIS A 4 -34.30 15.78 -9.88
N ASN A 5 -34.64 14.60 -9.34
CA ASN A 5 -34.69 14.37 -7.89
C ASN A 5 -33.29 14.38 -7.27
N ILE A 6 -32.30 13.79 -7.95
CA ILE A 6 -30.90 13.83 -7.51
C ILE A 6 -30.40 15.27 -7.44
N LEU A 7 -30.70 16.10 -8.45
CA LEU A 7 -30.24 17.49 -8.46
C LEU A 7 -30.76 18.31 -7.26
N ILE A 8 -32.00 18.08 -6.86
CA ILE A 8 -32.58 18.75 -5.68
C ILE A 8 -31.85 18.32 -4.41
N GLU A 9 -31.56 17.02 -4.27
CA GLU A 9 -30.86 16.48 -3.10
C GLU A 9 -29.42 17.01 -3.01
N VAL A 10 -28.66 17.01 -4.11
CA VAL A 10 -27.27 17.49 -4.11
C VAL A 10 -27.18 19.00 -3.85
N LYS A 11 -28.13 19.80 -4.37
CA LYS A 11 -28.20 21.23 -4.08
C LYS A 11 -28.43 21.47 -2.59
N LYS A 12 -29.34 20.71 -1.98
CA LYS A 12 -29.59 20.78 -0.54
C LYS A 12 -28.34 20.44 0.28
N LYS A 13 -27.64 19.35 -0.03
CA LYS A 13 -26.38 18.97 0.64
C LYS A 13 -25.29 20.03 0.49
N ALA A 14 -25.16 20.61 -0.71
CA ALA A 14 -24.22 21.70 -0.97
C ALA A 14 -24.55 22.96 -0.16
N GLU A 15 -25.83 23.33 -0.03
CA GLU A 15 -26.29 24.42 0.83
C GLU A 15 -26.03 24.15 2.32
N GLU A 16 -26.20 22.91 2.79
CA GLU A 16 -25.84 22.50 4.16
C GLU A 16 -24.33 22.68 4.40
N TRP A 17 -23.47 22.32 3.44
CA TRP A 17 -22.03 22.57 3.51
C TRP A 17 -21.68 24.07 3.52
N LEU A 18 -22.36 24.90 2.74
CA LEU A 18 -22.13 26.36 2.75
C LEU A 18 -22.38 27.00 4.12
N ASN A 19 -23.29 26.44 4.90
CA ASN A 19 -23.63 26.89 6.25
C ASN A 19 -22.80 26.19 7.36
N SER A 20 -21.93 25.25 6.98
CA SER A 20 -21.04 24.53 7.89
C SER A 20 -19.76 25.33 8.19
N PRO A 21 -19.00 25.00 9.26
CA PRO A 21 -17.74 25.65 9.59
C PRO A 21 -16.60 25.19 8.67
N ILE A 22 -16.74 25.47 7.37
CA ILE A 22 -15.72 25.25 6.35
C ILE A 22 -15.12 26.59 5.89
N ASP A 23 -13.92 26.53 5.32
CA ASP A 23 -13.18 27.68 4.82
C ASP A 23 -13.87 28.37 3.63
N GLU A 24 -13.56 29.64 3.41
CA GLU A 24 -14.18 30.44 2.33
C GLU A 24 -13.78 30.01 0.92
N ALA A 25 -12.61 29.37 0.72
CA ALA A 25 -12.23 28.85 -0.58
C ALA A 25 -13.13 27.67 -0.98
N SER A 26 -13.41 26.77 -0.03
CA SER A 26 -14.36 25.67 -0.16
C SER A 26 -15.76 26.19 -0.44
N LYS A 27 -16.24 27.20 0.30
CA LYS A 27 -17.55 27.82 0.01
C LYS A 27 -17.61 28.46 -1.37
N THR A 28 -16.52 29.09 -1.81
CA THR A 28 -16.43 29.70 -3.14
C THR A 28 -16.53 28.65 -4.24
N ALA A 29 -15.82 27.53 -4.10
CA ALA A 29 -15.92 26.41 -5.03
C ALA A 29 -17.35 25.83 -5.09
N ILE A 30 -18.03 25.70 -3.96
CA ILE A 30 -19.43 25.22 -3.92
C ILE A 30 -20.38 26.19 -4.63
N ARG A 31 -20.24 27.51 -4.38
CA ARG A 31 -21.06 28.53 -5.04
C ARG A 31 -20.85 28.52 -6.56
N ASP A 32 -19.62 28.31 -7.02
CA ASP A 32 -19.31 28.19 -8.44
C ASP A 32 -19.96 26.94 -9.07
N MET A 33 -19.84 25.77 -8.42
CA MET A 33 -20.50 24.54 -8.87
C MET A 33 -22.03 24.70 -8.97
N LEU A 34 -22.65 25.33 -7.97
CA LEU A 34 -24.09 25.61 -7.94
C LEU A 34 -24.55 26.53 -9.08
N ALA A 35 -23.72 27.49 -9.48
CA ALA A 35 -24.04 28.48 -10.51
C ALA A 35 -23.72 27.99 -11.93
N ASN A 36 -22.59 27.30 -12.09
CA ASN A 36 -21.93 27.14 -13.39
C ASN A 36 -21.59 25.68 -13.76
N ASN A 37 -21.68 24.70 -12.85
CA ASN A 37 -21.24 23.33 -13.13
C ASN A 37 -22.08 22.26 -12.41
N GLU A 38 -23.28 22.00 -12.94
CA GLU A 38 -24.22 21.02 -12.42
C GLU A 38 -23.64 19.58 -12.37
N THR A 39 -22.85 19.20 -13.38
CA THR A 39 -22.24 17.86 -13.44
C THR A 39 -21.26 17.66 -12.29
N GLU A 40 -20.35 18.60 -12.05
CA GLU A 40 -19.39 18.51 -10.95
C GLU A 40 -20.08 18.59 -9.58
N LEU A 41 -21.15 19.41 -9.47
CA LEU A 41 -21.98 19.45 -8.27
C LEU A 41 -22.57 18.07 -7.96
N ILE A 42 -23.19 17.43 -8.96
CA ILE A 42 -23.75 16.07 -8.81
C ILE A 42 -22.63 15.13 -8.39
N GLU A 43 -21.54 15.04 -9.14
CA GLU A 43 -20.43 14.11 -8.85
C GLU A 43 -19.79 14.33 -7.47
N SER A 44 -19.81 15.57 -6.95
CA SER A 44 -19.24 15.94 -5.65
C SER A 44 -20.17 15.68 -4.46
N PHE A 45 -21.50 15.64 -4.66
CA PHE A 45 -22.48 15.60 -3.57
C PHE A 45 -23.54 14.48 -3.67
N TYR A 46 -23.60 13.69 -4.75
CA TYR A 46 -24.63 12.65 -4.93
C TYR A 46 -24.58 11.53 -3.88
N ARG A 47 -23.43 11.37 -3.22
CA ARG A 47 -23.22 10.42 -2.14
C ARG A 47 -22.19 10.96 -1.16
N ASP A 48 -21.94 10.21 -0.10
CA ASP A 48 -20.81 10.46 0.78
C ASP A 48 -19.64 9.58 0.34
N LEU A 49 -18.42 10.06 0.54
CA LEU A 49 -17.23 9.27 0.29
C LEU A 49 -17.22 8.11 1.30
N GLU A 50 -17.42 6.91 0.78
CA GLU A 50 -17.57 5.73 1.62
C GLU A 50 -16.24 5.39 2.31
N PHE A 51 -16.29 5.28 3.64
CA PHE A 51 -15.24 4.63 4.41
C PHE A 51 -15.36 3.13 4.18
N GLY A 52 -14.59 2.64 3.22
CA GLY A 52 -14.53 1.22 2.91
C GLY A 52 -13.84 0.43 4.02
N THR A 53 -13.76 -0.88 3.86
CA THR A 53 -13.17 -1.79 4.86
C THR A 53 -11.67 -1.59 5.11
N GLY A 54 -11.03 -0.60 4.47
CA GLY A 54 -9.62 -0.24 4.69
C GLY A 54 -9.38 1.28 4.77
N GLY A 55 -10.45 2.09 4.81
CA GLY A 55 -10.37 3.56 4.88
C GLY A 55 -11.06 4.30 3.73
N LEU A 56 -10.69 5.56 3.50
CA LEU A 56 -11.25 6.43 2.44
C LEU A 56 -10.32 6.45 1.22
N ARG A 57 -10.92 6.51 0.02
CA ARG A 57 -10.19 6.80 -1.22
C ARG A 57 -11.09 7.50 -2.20
N GLY A 58 -10.64 8.63 -2.74
CA GLY A 58 -11.43 9.39 -3.70
C GLY A 58 -10.66 10.50 -4.37
N ILE A 59 -11.31 11.13 -5.34
CA ILE A 59 -10.81 12.33 -6.01
C ILE A 59 -10.77 13.47 -4.98
N MET A 60 -9.65 14.19 -4.93
CA MET A 60 -9.52 15.38 -4.11
C MET A 60 -10.43 16.49 -4.61
N GLY A 61 -11.05 17.22 -3.70
CA GLY A 61 -11.95 18.31 -4.05
C GLY A 61 -12.94 18.62 -2.95
N VAL A 62 -13.82 19.59 -3.21
CA VAL A 62 -14.83 20.02 -2.25
C VAL A 62 -16.11 19.21 -2.47
N GLY A 63 -16.67 18.68 -1.37
CA GLY A 63 -17.93 17.94 -1.39
C GLY A 63 -17.89 16.68 -0.55
N THR A 64 -19.07 16.09 -0.36
CA THR A 64 -19.25 14.88 0.46
C THR A 64 -18.65 13.65 -0.18
N ASN A 65 -18.60 13.56 -1.51
CA ASN A 65 -17.98 12.48 -2.30
C ASN A 65 -16.57 12.84 -2.79
N ARG A 66 -15.80 13.61 -2.00
CA ARG A 66 -14.43 14.03 -2.33
C ARG A 66 -13.49 13.87 -1.13
N MET A 67 -12.21 13.67 -1.41
CA MET A 67 -11.16 13.75 -0.39
C MET A 67 -10.83 15.21 -0.09
N ASN A 68 -11.04 15.63 1.15
CA ASN A 68 -10.68 16.95 1.69
C ASN A 68 -10.51 16.85 3.20
N ILE A 69 -10.07 17.95 3.84
CA ILE A 69 -9.85 17.99 5.28
C ILE A 69 -11.11 17.68 6.10
N TYR A 70 -12.30 17.95 5.57
CA TYR A 70 -13.56 17.76 6.29
C TYR A 70 -14.00 16.30 6.24
N THR A 71 -14.01 15.67 5.08
CA THR A 71 -14.37 14.25 4.95
C THR A 71 -13.37 13.35 5.67
N LEU A 72 -12.06 13.66 5.56
CA LEU A 72 -11.02 13.02 6.36
C LEU A 72 -11.19 13.31 7.86
N GLY A 73 -11.57 14.54 8.23
CA GLY A 73 -11.76 14.93 9.62
C GLY A 73 -12.89 14.16 10.29
N MET A 74 -14.00 13.94 9.59
CA MET A 74 -15.12 13.10 10.05
C MET A 74 -14.64 11.66 10.32
N ALA A 75 -13.86 11.08 9.40
CA ALA A 75 -13.29 9.75 9.58
C ALA A 75 -12.32 9.68 10.76
N THR A 76 -11.44 10.67 10.91
CA THR A 76 -10.47 10.75 12.00
C THR A 76 -11.16 10.92 13.35
N GLN A 77 -12.18 11.76 13.43
CA GLN A 77 -12.97 11.94 14.66
C GLN A 77 -13.71 10.65 15.04
N GLY A 78 -14.27 9.93 14.05
CA GLY A 78 -14.89 8.62 14.29
C GLY A 78 -13.87 7.59 14.80
N LEU A 79 -12.66 7.57 14.22
CA LEU A 79 -11.56 6.74 14.73
C LEU A 79 -11.20 7.12 16.17
N CYS A 80 -11.05 8.41 16.49
CA CYS A 80 -10.74 8.89 17.83
C CYS A 80 -11.79 8.45 18.86
N ASN A 81 -13.08 8.60 18.53
CA ASN A 81 -14.18 8.17 19.39
C ASN A 81 -14.10 6.67 19.68
N TYR A 82 -13.82 5.87 18.65
CA TYR A 82 -13.71 4.43 18.80
C TYR A 82 -12.48 4.02 19.63
N LEU A 83 -11.33 4.66 19.42
CA LEU A 83 -10.12 4.39 20.19
C LEU A 83 -10.31 4.70 21.68
N LEU A 84 -10.94 5.84 22.01
CA LEU A 84 -11.22 6.23 23.40
C LEU A 84 -12.16 5.25 24.11
N ASP A 85 -13.09 4.63 23.38
CA ASP A 85 -13.97 3.60 23.91
C ASP A 85 -13.23 2.27 24.13
N GLN A 86 -12.54 1.77 23.10
CA GLN A 86 -11.89 0.45 23.12
C GLN A 86 -10.68 0.37 24.05
N PHE A 87 -9.97 1.49 24.24
CA PHE A 87 -8.78 1.58 25.09
C PHE A 87 -9.01 2.47 26.31
N SER A 88 -10.25 2.52 26.81
CA SER A 88 -10.66 3.34 27.96
C SER A 88 -9.94 2.98 29.28
N ASP A 89 -9.34 1.79 29.35
CA ASP A 89 -8.50 1.33 30.46
C ASP A 89 -7.05 1.81 30.38
N ARG A 90 -6.61 2.32 29.22
CA ARG A 90 -5.25 2.82 29.02
C ARG A 90 -5.10 4.26 29.48
N LYS A 91 -3.99 4.53 30.16
CA LYS A 91 -3.65 5.88 30.64
C LYS A 91 -3.32 6.85 29.52
N GLU A 92 -2.72 6.34 28.45
CA GLU A 92 -2.33 7.09 27.26
C GLU A 92 -2.66 6.22 26.05
N ILE A 93 -3.27 6.84 25.05
CA ILE A 93 -3.53 6.25 23.73
C ILE A 93 -2.67 7.02 22.74
N SER A 94 -2.03 6.31 21.81
CA SER A 94 -1.25 6.94 20.76
C SER A 94 -1.55 6.41 19.37
N VAL A 95 -1.30 7.26 18.38
CA VAL A 95 -1.40 6.93 16.95
C VAL A 95 -0.14 7.34 16.20
N ALA A 96 0.21 6.59 15.17
CA ALA A 96 1.24 6.99 14.21
C ALA A 96 0.60 7.44 12.89
N VAL A 97 1.13 8.48 12.27
CA VAL A 97 0.62 9.04 11.01
C VAL A 97 1.77 9.14 10.00
N ALA A 98 1.54 8.65 8.78
CA ALA A 98 2.46 8.75 7.65
C ALA A 98 1.73 9.26 6.41
N HIS A 99 2.48 9.62 5.37
CA HIS A 99 1.88 10.04 4.10
C HIS A 99 2.79 9.79 2.90
N ASP A 100 2.19 9.72 1.72
CA ASP A 100 2.92 9.65 0.44
C ASP A 100 3.21 11.03 -0.17
N CYS A 101 3.68 11.05 -1.42
CA CYS A 101 4.06 12.26 -2.14
C CYS A 101 2.90 13.06 -2.75
N ARG A 102 1.64 12.62 -2.63
CA ARG A 102 0.51 13.25 -3.33
C ARG A 102 0.26 14.67 -2.87
N ASN A 103 -0.36 15.45 -3.75
CA ASN A 103 -0.84 16.78 -3.39
C ASN A 103 -1.77 16.69 -2.16
N ASN A 104 -1.63 17.65 -1.24
CA ASN A 104 -2.32 17.70 0.06
C ASN A 104 -2.04 16.56 1.05
N SER A 105 -1.24 15.54 0.71
CA SER A 105 -0.89 14.46 1.65
C SER A 105 -0.25 14.98 2.96
N PRO A 106 0.73 15.92 2.92
CA PRO A 106 1.29 16.51 4.15
C PRO A 106 0.24 17.25 4.99
N LEU A 107 -0.64 18.04 4.35
CA LEU A 107 -1.71 18.77 5.02
C LEU A 107 -2.70 17.81 5.70
N PHE A 108 -3.13 16.77 4.99
CA PHE A 108 -4.06 15.78 5.50
C PHE A 108 -3.47 14.97 6.67
N ALA A 109 -2.18 14.68 6.64
CA ALA A 109 -1.48 14.01 7.73
C ALA A 109 -1.39 14.89 8.98
N GLU A 110 -1.04 16.17 8.82
CA GLU A 110 -1.02 17.15 9.92
C GLU A 110 -2.41 17.32 10.55
N ILE A 111 -3.45 17.48 9.73
CA ILE A 111 -4.84 17.58 10.22
C ILE A 111 -5.27 16.31 10.95
N THR A 112 -4.90 15.13 10.45
CA THR A 112 -5.17 13.86 11.13
C THR A 112 -4.55 13.85 12.53
N ALA A 113 -3.27 14.25 12.65
CA ALA A 113 -2.56 14.30 13.92
C ALA A 113 -3.16 15.33 14.89
N GLN A 114 -3.53 16.52 14.39
CA GLN A 114 -4.18 17.57 15.20
C GLN A 114 -5.52 17.09 15.76
N ILE A 115 -6.37 16.41 14.96
CA ILE A 115 -7.65 15.89 15.44
C ILE A 115 -7.45 14.86 16.56
N CYS A 116 -6.46 13.98 16.42
CA CYS A 116 -6.10 13.03 17.49
C CYS A 116 -5.69 13.77 18.78
N ILE A 117 -4.81 14.78 18.67
CA ILE A 117 -4.37 15.59 19.81
C ILE A 117 -5.53 16.32 20.49
N ALA A 118 -6.44 16.91 19.70
CA ALA A 118 -7.62 17.61 20.23
C ALA A 118 -8.59 16.66 20.96
N ASN A 119 -8.53 15.36 20.66
CA ASN A 119 -9.25 14.31 21.36
C ASN A 119 -8.46 13.68 22.52
N GLY A 120 -7.29 14.23 22.87
CA GLY A 120 -6.45 13.72 23.97
C GLY A 120 -5.64 12.48 23.61
N ILE A 121 -5.51 12.17 22.33
CA ILE A 121 -4.72 11.04 21.82
C ILE A 121 -3.37 11.58 21.35
N LYS A 122 -2.29 10.97 21.82
CA LYS A 122 -0.92 11.32 21.42
C LYS A 122 -0.71 10.98 19.94
N ALA A 123 -0.16 11.90 19.17
CA ALA A 123 0.08 11.69 17.74
C ALA A 123 1.57 11.75 17.42
N TYR A 124 2.04 10.68 16.78
CA TYR A 124 3.34 10.63 16.12
C TYR A 124 3.14 10.91 14.63
N LEU A 125 3.97 11.76 14.02
CA LEU A 125 3.93 12.10 12.60
C LEU A 125 5.34 12.06 12.03
N PHE A 126 5.55 11.38 10.91
CA PHE A 126 6.83 11.40 10.21
C PHE A 126 7.17 12.80 9.68
N ASP A 127 8.46 13.17 9.71
CA ASP A 127 8.99 14.47 9.27
C ASP A 127 8.93 14.69 7.74
N GLY A 128 8.58 13.64 7.01
CA GLY A 128 8.34 13.67 5.58
C GLY A 128 7.57 12.43 5.12
N LEU A 129 7.58 12.22 3.80
CA LEU A 129 6.97 11.03 3.22
C LEU A 129 7.66 9.76 3.72
N ARG A 130 6.87 8.75 4.11
CA ARG A 130 7.37 7.43 4.53
C ARG A 130 6.50 6.29 4.01
N PRO A 131 7.09 5.13 3.66
CA PRO A 131 6.36 3.98 3.16
C PRO A 131 5.25 3.50 4.10
N THR A 132 4.17 2.97 3.52
CA THR A 132 3.13 2.22 4.24
C THR A 132 3.71 1.13 5.17
N PRO A 133 4.67 0.27 4.74
CA PRO A 133 5.23 -0.73 5.64
C PRO A 133 5.96 -0.14 6.86
N GLU A 134 6.58 1.03 6.74
CA GLU A 134 7.23 1.66 7.88
C GLU A 134 6.22 2.22 8.88
N LEU A 135 5.07 2.72 8.43
CA LEU A 135 3.97 3.04 9.35
C LEU A 135 3.53 1.78 10.13
N SER A 136 3.34 0.66 9.42
CA SER A 136 2.96 -0.62 10.03
C SER A 136 3.97 -1.04 11.11
N PHE A 137 5.27 -0.89 10.81
CA PHE A 137 6.35 -1.13 11.76
C PHE A 137 6.29 -0.17 12.95
N ALA A 138 6.17 1.14 12.72
CA ALA A 138 6.18 2.17 13.75
C ALA A 138 5.02 2.00 14.75
N ILE A 139 3.82 1.59 14.29
CA ILE A 139 2.69 1.29 15.18
C ILE A 139 3.09 0.23 16.21
N ARG A 140 3.67 -0.88 15.74
CA ARG A 140 4.11 -2.00 16.59
C ARG A 140 5.27 -1.59 17.50
N GLN A 141 6.25 -0.89 16.94
CA GLN A 141 7.47 -0.48 17.64
C GLN A 141 7.19 0.52 18.76
N LEU A 142 6.24 1.43 18.56
CA LEU A 142 5.86 2.45 19.55
C LEU A 142 4.72 1.99 20.47
N GLY A 143 4.10 0.83 20.19
CA GLY A 143 2.94 0.34 20.93
C GLY A 143 1.70 1.23 20.75
N CYS A 144 1.55 1.86 19.58
CA CYS A 144 0.38 2.67 19.24
C CYS A 144 -0.88 1.79 19.14
N GLN A 145 -2.04 2.38 19.42
CA GLN A 145 -3.33 1.70 19.33
C GLN A 145 -3.93 1.76 17.92
N SER A 146 -3.39 2.63 17.07
CA SER A 146 -3.79 2.76 15.67
C SER A 146 -2.71 3.51 14.88
N GLY A 147 -2.87 3.56 13.57
CA GLY A 147 -2.18 4.51 12.73
C GLY A 147 -2.93 4.81 11.45
N VAL A 148 -2.48 5.84 10.75
CA VAL A 148 -3.09 6.31 9.49
C VAL A 148 -1.99 6.59 8.48
N VAL A 149 -2.12 6.04 7.27
CA VAL A 149 -1.32 6.52 6.12
C VAL A 149 -2.23 7.28 5.16
N ILE A 150 -1.81 8.49 4.81
CA ILE A 150 -2.45 9.31 3.79
C ILE A 150 -1.84 8.96 2.44
N THR A 151 -2.58 8.16 1.66
CA THR A 151 -2.16 7.70 0.34
C THR A 151 -3.33 7.10 -0.45
N ALA A 152 -3.27 7.23 -1.77
CA ALA A 152 -4.08 6.43 -2.70
C ALA A 152 -3.26 5.37 -3.46
N SER A 153 -2.09 4.97 -2.94
CA SER A 153 -1.19 3.95 -3.54
C SER A 153 -0.91 4.27 -5.01
N HIS A 154 -1.21 3.38 -5.95
CA HIS A 154 -0.95 3.51 -7.39
C HIS A 154 -2.00 4.34 -8.16
N ASN A 155 -3.01 4.93 -7.51
CA ASN A 155 -4.06 5.68 -8.22
C ASN A 155 -3.51 6.94 -8.94
N PRO A 156 -4.24 7.52 -9.93
CA PRO A 156 -3.84 8.77 -10.57
C PRO A 156 -3.71 9.96 -9.61
N LYS A 157 -3.03 11.03 -10.04
CA LYS A 157 -2.69 12.22 -9.22
C LYS A 157 -3.88 12.94 -8.59
N GLU A 158 -5.07 12.85 -9.17
CA GLU A 158 -6.28 13.49 -8.66
C GLU A 158 -6.81 12.79 -7.40
N TYR A 159 -6.39 11.55 -7.15
CA TYR A 159 -6.80 10.78 -5.99
C TYR A 159 -5.89 11.03 -4.79
N ASN A 160 -6.50 10.99 -3.61
CA ASN A 160 -5.80 10.77 -2.35
C ASN A 160 -6.62 9.78 -1.50
N GLY A 161 -6.11 9.40 -0.34
CA GLY A 161 -6.77 8.42 0.51
C GLY A 161 -6.32 8.51 1.96
N TYR A 162 -7.03 7.77 2.79
CA TYR A 162 -6.83 7.65 4.22
C TYR A 162 -6.95 6.17 4.52
N LYS A 163 -5.85 5.47 4.84
CA LYS A 163 -5.88 4.06 5.24
C LYS A 163 -5.69 3.99 6.75
N ALA A 164 -6.61 3.34 7.46
CA ALA A 164 -6.55 3.19 8.92
C ALA A 164 -6.04 1.80 9.33
N TYR A 165 -5.22 1.77 10.37
CA TYR A 165 -4.54 0.60 10.90
C TYR A 165 -4.89 0.41 12.38
N TRP A 166 -4.79 -0.81 12.88
CA TRP A 166 -5.03 -1.15 14.29
C TRP A 166 -3.73 -1.33 15.08
N GLU A 167 -3.82 -1.67 16.37
CA GLU A 167 -2.67 -1.78 17.28
C GLU A 167 -1.65 -2.86 16.91
N ASP A 168 -2.06 -3.85 16.10
CA ASP A 168 -1.18 -4.90 15.59
C ASP A 168 -0.33 -4.42 14.40
N GLY A 169 -0.58 -3.21 13.88
CA GLY A 169 0.05 -2.65 12.70
C GLY A 169 -0.60 -3.07 11.39
N ALA A 170 -1.72 -3.81 11.41
CA ALA A 170 -2.44 -4.25 10.21
C ALA A 170 -3.54 -3.24 9.82
N GLN A 171 -3.89 -3.20 8.54
CA GLN A 171 -5.06 -2.45 8.09
C GLN A 171 -6.32 -3.03 8.75
N ILE A 172 -7.22 -2.16 9.22
CA ILE A 172 -8.42 -2.56 9.96
C ILE A 172 -9.29 -3.57 9.19
N ILE A 173 -9.84 -4.52 9.94
CA ILE A 173 -10.87 -5.47 9.50
C ILE A 173 -12.01 -5.48 10.52
N ASN A 174 -13.02 -6.32 10.26
CA ASN A 174 -14.10 -6.57 11.21
C ASN A 174 -13.55 -7.05 12.57
N PRO A 175 -14.06 -6.55 13.71
CA PRO A 175 -15.19 -5.61 13.84
C PRO A 175 -14.82 -4.12 13.83
N HIS A 176 -13.52 -3.79 13.82
CA HIS A 176 -13.05 -2.41 13.99
C HIS A 176 -13.48 -1.49 12.86
N ASP A 177 -13.43 -1.94 11.61
CA ASP A 177 -13.88 -1.17 10.45
C ASP A 177 -15.36 -0.74 10.55
N VAL A 178 -16.26 -1.68 10.85
CA VAL A 178 -17.69 -1.43 11.04
C VAL A 178 -17.94 -0.48 12.21
N ASN A 179 -17.23 -0.66 13.32
CA ASN A 179 -17.42 0.15 14.51
C ASN A 179 -16.93 1.59 14.32
N ILE A 180 -15.81 1.80 13.63
CA ILE A 180 -15.35 3.14 13.24
C ILE A 180 -16.39 3.82 12.36
N ILE A 181 -16.93 3.11 11.35
CA ILE A 181 -18.01 3.64 10.50
C ILE A 181 -19.24 4.03 11.34
N ASN A 182 -19.59 3.23 12.35
CA ASN A 182 -20.70 3.54 13.25
C ASN A 182 -20.40 4.81 14.08
N GLU A 183 -19.17 5.03 14.54
CA GLU A 183 -18.78 6.28 15.20
C GLU A 183 -18.84 7.48 14.24
N VAL A 184 -18.36 7.33 13.00
CA VAL A 184 -18.46 8.39 11.97
C VAL A 184 -19.92 8.79 11.74
N LYS A 185 -20.83 7.81 11.65
CA LYS A 185 -22.28 8.05 11.46
C LYS A 185 -22.95 8.78 12.63
N LYS A 186 -22.35 8.79 13.83
CA LYS A 186 -22.88 9.55 14.98
C LYS A 186 -22.55 11.03 14.91
N ILE A 187 -21.57 11.42 14.11
CA ILE A 187 -21.13 12.81 13.93
C ILE A 187 -22.15 13.50 13.01
N LYS A 188 -22.78 14.58 13.48
CA LYS A 188 -23.93 15.20 12.80
C LYS A 188 -23.52 16.36 11.90
N SER A 189 -22.39 16.99 12.21
CA SER A 189 -21.89 18.15 11.46
C SER A 189 -20.37 18.22 11.49
N ILE A 190 -19.79 18.95 10.52
CA ILE A 190 -18.36 19.25 10.49
C ILE A 190 -17.91 19.99 11.77
N GLY A 191 -18.81 20.75 12.40
CA GLY A 191 -18.52 21.45 13.66
C GLY A 191 -18.36 20.54 14.88
N ASP A 192 -18.74 19.26 14.78
CA ASP A 192 -18.53 18.27 15.84
C ASP A 192 -17.10 17.67 15.81
N VAL A 193 -16.33 17.94 14.74
CA VAL A 193 -14.94 17.49 14.58
C VAL A 193 -13.99 18.50 15.22
N LYS A 194 -13.07 18.02 16.06
CA LYS A 194 -12.11 18.86 16.76
C LYS A 194 -10.85 19.08 15.92
N PHE A 195 -10.84 20.14 15.10
CA PHE A 195 -9.70 20.50 14.26
C PHE A 195 -8.60 21.30 14.97
N ASP A 196 -8.83 21.74 16.21
CA ASP A 196 -8.01 22.72 16.94
C ASP A 196 -6.89 22.10 17.79
N GLY A 197 -6.37 20.94 17.38
CA GLY A 197 -5.24 20.30 18.03
C GLY A 197 -3.98 21.15 17.95
N ASP A 198 -3.28 21.28 19.07
CA ASP A 198 -2.02 22.01 19.13
C ASP A 198 -0.92 21.23 18.38
N LYS A 199 -0.56 21.70 17.19
CA LYS A 199 0.45 21.08 16.33
C LYS A 199 1.82 20.98 16.97
N GLU A 200 2.14 21.83 17.94
CA GLU A 200 3.42 21.79 18.66
C GLU A 200 3.51 20.57 19.61
N LYS A 201 2.39 19.87 19.83
CA LYS A 201 2.34 18.60 20.59
C LYS A 201 2.51 17.36 19.71
N ILE A 202 2.61 17.52 18.39
CA ILE A 202 2.91 16.41 17.48
C ILE A 202 4.33 15.93 17.75
N ILE A 203 4.51 14.62 17.91
CA ILE A 203 5.83 14.02 18.11
C ILE A 203 6.37 13.58 16.76
N THR A 204 7.46 14.20 16.34
CA THR A 204 8.10 13.90 15.05
C THR A 204 8.78 12.53 15.06
N LEU A 205 8.54 11.72 14.03
CA LEU A 205 9.30 10.53 13.68
C LEU A 205 10.20 10.83 12.47
N GLY A 206 11.38 10.22 12.40
CA GLY A 206 12.32 10.41 11.31
C GLY A 206 13.42 9.35 11.38
N GLU A 207 14.67 9.74 11.12
CA GLU A 207 15.83 8.84 10.95
C GLU A 207 16.01 7.75 12.02
N GLU A 208 15.66 7.99 13.29
CA GLU A 208 15.74 6.95 14.32
C GLU A 208 14.78 5.79 14.07
N MET A 209 13.56 6.07 13.58
CA MET A 209 12.59 5.06 13.18
C MET A 209 13.02 4.37 11.89
N ASP A 210 13.48 5.15 10.89
CA ASP A 210 14.00 4.62 9.62
C ASP A 210 15.08 3.57 9.88
N LYS A 211 16.02 3.86 10.80
CA LYS A 211 17.10 2.92 11.13
C LYS A 211 16.58 1.64 11.75
N LEU A 212 15.65 1.73 12.71
CA LEU A 212 15.05 0.54 13.34
C LEU A 212 14.33 -0.33 12.31
N TYR A 213 13.60 0.30 11.39
CA TYR A 213 12.92 -0.38 10.29
C TYR A 213 13.92 -1.05 9.34
N LEU A 214 14.94 -0.32 8.89
CA LEU A 214 15.97 -0.85 7.99
C LEU A 214 16.80 -1.97 8.63
N ASP A 215 17.05 -1.92 9.94
CA ASP A 215 17.71 -3.00 10.68
C ASP A 215 16.87 -4.30 10.65
N GLU A 216 15.53 -4.22 10.70
CA GLU A 216 14.65 -5.38 10.51
C GLU A 216 14.64 -5.88 9.06
N VAL A 217 14.63 -4.97 8.08
CA VAL A 217 14.71 -5.32 6.65
C VAL A 217 16.00 -6.11 6.36
N VAL A 218 17.15 -5.61 6.81
CA VAL A 218 18.45 -6.27 6.62
C VAL A 218 18.49 -7.63 7.31
N ARG A 219 17.83 -7.77 8.47
CA ARG A 219 17.76 -9.05 9.19
C ARG A 219 17.00 -10.13 8.43
N GLN A 220 16.18 -9.78 7.44
CA GLN A 220 15.48 -10.75 6.61
C GLN A 220 16.40 -11.49 5.63
N SER A 221 17.62 -11.00 5.41
CA SER A 221 18.65 -11.66 4.60
C SER A 221 18.88 -13.11 5.04
N ILE A 222 18.80 -14.06 4.10
CA ILE A 222 19.02 -15.48 4.37
C ILE A 222 20.47 -15.86 4.07
N ASN A 223 21.05 -15.24 3.03
CA ASN A 223 22.38 -15.56 2.52
C ASN A 223 23.23 -14.29 2.33
N PRO A 224 23.54 -13.55 3.41
CA PRO A 224 24.30 -12.29 3.34
C PRO A 224 25.70 -12.49 2.72
N GLU A 225 26.29 -13.67 2.86
CA GLU A 225 27.58 -13.99 2.24
C GLU A 225 27.52 -14.06 0.70
N LEU A 226 26.36 -14.37 0.12
CA LEU A 226 26.17 -14.34 -1.34
C LEU A 226 26.13 -12.90 -1.84
N ILE A 227 25.59 -11.96 -1.06
CA ILE A 227 25.62 -10.54 -1.38
C ILE A 227 27.06 -10.02 -1.30
N ALA A 228 27.79 -10.36 -0.23
CA ALA A 228 29.19 -9.98 -0.08
C ALA A 228 30.09 -10.51 -1.21
N ALA A 229 29.79 -11.67 -1.77
CA ALA A 229 30.47 -12.23 -2.94
C ALA A 229 30.01 -11.62 -4.28
N ASN A 230 28.87 -10.94 -4.29
CA ASN A 230 28.26 -10.36 -5.48
C ASN A 230 27.77 -8.91 -5.30
N PRO A 231 28.59 -8.00 -4.76
CA PRO A 231 28.14 -6.64 -4.42
C PRO A 231 27.87 -5.78 -5.68
N ASP A 232 28.45 -6.17 -6.80
CA ASP A 232 28.47 -5.43 -8.06
C ASP A 232 27.27 -5.71 -8.97
N ILE A 233 26.30 -6.54 -8.54
CA ILE A 233 25.03 -6.75 -9.27
C ILE A 233 24.38 -5.42 -9.57
N LYS A 234 24.08 -5.20 -10.85
CA LYS A 234 23.60 -3.92 -11.33
C LYS A 234 22.09 -3.85 -11.20
N ILE A 235 21.65 -2.99 -10.30
CA ILE A 235 20.24 -2.82 -9.95
C ILE A 235 19.80 -1.44 -10.41
N VAL A 236 18.76 -1.37 -11.23
CA VAL A 236 18.03 -0.11 -11.47
C VAL A 236 16.85 -0.04 -10.53
N TYR A 237 16.71 1.07 -9.81
CA TYR A 237 15.55 1.32 -8.97
C TYR A 237 14.88 2.65 -9.34
N THR A 238 13.54 2.65 -9.33
CA THR A 238 12.74 3.87 -9.40
C THR A 238 11.63 3.85 -8.35
N PRO A 239 11.43 4.93 -7.59
CA PRO A 239 10.31 5.04 -6.66
C PRO A 239 9.03 5.57 -7.32
N ILE A 240 9.08 5.93 -8.61
CA ILE A 240 8.01 6.62 -9.34
C ILE A 240 7.50 7.84 -8.53
N HIS A 241 8.42 8.72 -8.14
CA HIS A 241 8.20 9.90 -7.29
C HIS A 241 7.76 9.61 -5.84
N GLY A 242 7.71 8.32 -5.45
CA GLY A 242 7.13 7.84 -4.21
C GLY A 242 8.07 7.76 -2.99
N THR A 243 7.51 7.23 -1.91
CA THR A 243 8.12 7.08 -0.59
C THR A 243 9.34 6.16 -0.54
N GLY A 244 9.47 5.23 -1.48
CA GLY A 244 10.61 4.32 -1.54
C GLY A 244 11.94 4.99 -1.93
N VAL A 245 11.92 6.27 -2.34
CA VAL A 245 13.08 7.03 -2.84
C VAL A 245 14.28 7.02 -1.90
N GLU A 246 14.05 7.10 -0.59
CA GLU A 246 15.13 7.05 0.42
C GLU A 246 15.41 5.63 0.88
N LEU A 247 14.38 4.88 1.27
CA LEU A 247 14.57 3.64 2.03
C LEU A 247 14.98 2.44 1.18
N VAL A 248 14.53 2.33 -0.07
CA VAL A 248 14.92 1.18 -0.92
C VAL A 248 16.42 1.25 -1.27
N PRO A 249 16.97 2.36 -1.80
CA PRO A 249 18.41 2.43 -2.05
C PRO A 249 19.26 2.29 -0.78
N ARG A 250 18.78 2.78 0.37
CA ARG A 250 19.46 2.61 1.67
C ARG A 250 19.47 1.15 2.10
N ALA A 251 18.34 0.44 2.03
CA ALA A 251 18.26 -0.98 2.35
C ALA A 251 19.23 -1.80 1.48
N LEU A 252 19.24 -1.56 0.17
CA LEU A 252 20.17 -2.24 -0.76
C LEU A 252 21.65 -1.97 -0.42
N LYS A 253 21.99 -0.73 -0.06
CA LYS A 253 23.36 -0.40 0.38
C LYS A 253 23.73 -1.07 1.69
N LEU A 254 22.82 -1.10 2.67
CA LEU A 254 23.04 -1.76 3.97
C LEU A 254 23.20 -3.28 3.82
N MET A 255 22.51 -3.88 2.85
CA MET A 255 22.68 -5.28 2.47
C MET A 255 24.06 -5.56 1.84
N GLY A 256 24.74 -4.54 1.30
CA GLY A 256 26.09 -4.63 0.74
C GLY A 256 26.19 -4.42 -0.78
N PHE A 257 25.10 -4.07 -1.46
CA PHE A 257 25.12 -3.79 -2.90
C PHE A 257 25.75 -2.42 -3.21
N THR A 258 26.64 -2.38 -4.19
CA THR A 258 27.40 -1.17 -4.58
C THR A 258 26.93 -0.57 -5.91
N SER A 259 26.25 -1.35 -6.76
CA SER A 259 25.88 -0.97 -8.13
C SER A 259 24.38 -0.66 -8.26
N ILE A 260 23.91 0.35 -7.51
CA ILE A 260 22.51 0.79 -7.53
C ILE A 260 22.40 2.06 -8.38
N TYR A 261 21.59 2.00 -9.44
CA TYR A 261 21.37 3.06 -10.40
C TYR A 261 19.93 3.57 -10.26
N ASN A 262 19.78 4.85 -9.93
CA ASN A 262 18.46 5.46 -9.87
C ASN A 262 18.03 6.00 -11.24
N VAL A 263 16.76 6.43 -11.30
CA VAL A 263 16.18 7.22 -12.38
C VAL A 263 15.96 8.64 -11.85
N PRO A 264 16.92 9.58 -12.03
CA PRO A 264 16.87 10.89 -11.37
C PRO A 264 15.60 11.70 -11.62
N GLU A 265 14.99 11.55 -12.80
CA GLU A 265 13.73 12.20 -13.16
C GLU A 265 12.54 11.71 -12.32
N GLN A 266 12.62 10.49 -11.79
CA GLN A 266 11.60 9.86 -10.94
C GLN A 266 11.98 9.84 -9.45
N ASP A 267 13.20 10.24 -9.09
CA ASP A 267 13.63 10.46 -7.69
C ASP A 267 13.08 11.78 -7.11
N VAL A 268 12.53 12.66 -7.96
CA VAL A 268 11.91 13.93 -7.52
C VAL A 268 10.56 13.63 -6.88
N VAL A 269 10.37 14.01 -5.61
CA VAL A 269 9.08 13.89 -4.93
C VAL A 269 8.09 14.89 -5.53
N ASP A 270 7.12 14.40 -6.33
CA ASP A 270 6.09 15.22 -6.98
C ASP A 270 4.76 14.44 -7.09
N GLY A 271 3.75 14.91 -6.36
CA GLY A 271 2.40 14.34 -6.35
C GLY A 271 1.61 14.46 -7.66
N ASN A 272 2.15 15.17 -8.66
CA ASN A 272 1.59 15.21 -10.02
C ASN A 272 2.10 14.09 -10.92
N PHE A 273 3.11 13.33 -10.47
CA PHE A 273 3.73 12.22 -11.21
C PHE A 273 4.10 12.60 -12.66
N PRO A 274 4.90 13.67 -12.89
CA PRO A 274 5.05 14.31 -14.20
C PRO A 274 5.66 13.40 -15.29
N THR A 275 6.27 12.28 -14.90
CA THR A 275 6.91 11.34 -15.83
C THR A 275 6.00 10.20 -16.28
N VAL A 276 4.83 10.02 -15.65
CA VAL A 276 3.93 8.87 -15.91
C VAL A 276 2.47 9.29 -15.94
N ILE A 277 1.63 8.51 -16.63
CA ILE A 277 0.17 8.70 -16.62
C ILE A 277 -0.43 8.16 -15.30
N SER A 278 0.11 7.03 -14.84
CA SER A 278 -0.31 6.27 -13.68
C SER A 278 0.95 5.81 -12.96
N PRO A 279 1.10 6.06 -11.64
CA PRO A 279 2.29 5.62 -10.90
C PRO A 279 2.18 4.15 -10.48
N ASN A 280 1.72 3.30 -11.40
CA ASN A 280 1.42 1.90 -11.14
C ASN A 280 2.53 1.01 -11.71
N PRO A 281 3.37 0.37 -10.88
CA PRO A 281 4.47 -0.49 -11.35
C PRO A 281 3.98 -1.78 -12.03
N GLU A 282 2.68 -2.04 -12.06
CA GLU A 282 2.07 -3.11 -12.85
C GLU A 282 1.97 -2.75 -14.34
N GLU A 283 1.94 -1.45 -14.66
CA GLU A 283 1.81 -0.95 -16.02
C GLU A 283 3.19 -0.78 -16.66
N SER A 284 3.39 -1.41 -17.83
CA SER A 284 4.67 -1.35 -18.55
C SER A 284 5.17 0.09 -18.78
N ALA A 285 4.26 1.01 -19.07
CA ALA A 285 4.56 2.42 -19.33
C ALA A 285 5.19 3.12 -18.12
N ALA A 286 4.88 2.70 -16.89
CA ALA A 286 5.46 3.30 -15.68
C ALA A 286 6.93 2.92 -15.50
N LEU A 287 7.38 1.79 -16.08
CA LEU A 287 8.75 1.30 -16.01
C LEU A 287 9.63 1.75 -17.18
N ASP A 288 9.09 2.39 -18.22
CA ASP A 288 9.83 2.71 -19.46
C ASP A 288 11.17 3.44 -19.21
N MET A 289 11.21 4.40 -18.28
CA MET A 289 12.44 5.12 -17.94
C MET A 289 13.48 4.22 -17.25
N ALA A 290 13.02 3.37 -16.34
CA ALA A 290 13.86 2.40 -15.64
C ALA A 290 14.39 1.32 -16.59
N LEU A 291 13.57 0.84 -17.53
CA LEU A 291 14.00 -0.11 -18.57
C LEU A 291 15.06 0.49 -19.49
N LYS A 292 14.90 1.75 -19.92
CA LYS A 292 15.92 2.47 -20.70
C LYS A 292 17.23 2.60 -19.93
N LYS A 293 17.16 3.02 -18.65
CA LYS A 293 18.34 3.08 -17.78
C LYS A 293 19.00 1.71 -17.63
N ALA A 294 18.22 0.64 -17.53
CA ALA A 294 18.70 -0.72 -17.42
C ALA A 294 19.45 -1.19 -18.66
N ASP A 295 19.01 -0.81 -19.87
CA ASP A 295 19.76 -1.06 -21.09
C ASP A 295 21.03 -0.20 -21.19
N GLU A 296 20.99 1.07 -20.77
CA GLU A 296 22.17 1.96 -20.75
C GLU A 296 23.30 1.41 -19.87
N VAL A 297 22.98 0.90 -18.68
CA VAL A 297 23.98 0.42 -17.71
C VAL A 297 24.24 -1.08 -17.79
N GLY A 298 23.44 -1.80 -18.58
CA GLY A 298 23.44 -3.26 -18.64
C GLY A 298 23.04 -3.88 -17.30
N ALA A 299 21.93 -3.42 -16.71
CA ALA A 299 21.44 -3.89 -15.43
C ALA A 299 20.93 -5.34 -15.49
N ASP A 300 21.09 -6.04 -14.37
CA ASP A 300 20.62 -7.41 -14.16
C ASP A 300 19.16 -7.45 -13.67
N LEU A 301 18.78 -6.44 -12.89
CA LEU A 301 17.48 -6.33 -12.23
C LEU A 301 16.98 -4.88 -12.27
N VAL A 302 15.73 -4.70 -12.65
CA VAL A 302 14.97 -3.45 -12.53
C VAL A 302 13.92 -3.64 -11.45
N MET A 303 13.77 -2.67 -10.56
CA MET A 303 12.72 -2.64 -9.54
C MET A 303 12.04 -1.28 -9.54
N ALA A 304 10.71 -1.28 -9.41
CA ALA A 304 9.89 -0.09 -9.31
C ALA A 304 8.88 -0.26 -8.18
N SER A 305 8.80 0.68 -7.25
CA SER A 305 7.74 0.70 -6.23
C SER A 305 6.64 1.67 -6.59
N ASP A 306 5.43 1.41 -6.10
CA ASP A 306 4.34 2.38 -6.17
C ASP A 306 4.55 3.53 -5.14
N PRO A 307 3.74 4.61 -5.18
CA PRO A 307 3.98 5.82 -4.39
C PRO A 307 4.08 5.61 -2.87
N ASP A 308 3.38 4.65 -2.28
CA ASP A 308 3.44 4.32 -0.86
C ASP A 308 4.30 3.08 -0.54
N ALA A 309 5.01 2.57 -1.54
CA ALA A 309 5.98 1.48 -1.46
C ALA A 309 5.44 0.22 -0.76
N ASP A 310 4.19 -0.11 -1.05
CA ASP A 310 3.55 -1.38 -0.65
C ASP A 310 3.54 -2.39 -1.82
N ARG A 311 3.93 -1.98 -3.04
CA ARG A 311 4.10 -2.88 -4.20
C ARG A 311 5.46 -2.76 -4.85
N VAL A 312 5.89 -3.83 -5.52
CA VAL A 312 7.11 -3.84 -6.32
C VAL A 312 6.89 -4.55 -7.66
N GLY A 313 7.10 -3.82 -8.76
CA GLY A 313 7.25 -4.34 -10.12
C GLY A 313 8.70 -4.57 -10.45
N ILE A 314 9.01 -5.66 -11.18
CA ILE A 314 10.38 -5.95 -11.60
C ILE A 314 10.48 -6.27 -13.10
N ALA A 315 11.68 -6.04 -13.63
CA ALA A 315 12.10 -6.54 -14.93
C ALA A 315 13.47 -7.20 -14.85
N ILE A 316 13.67 -8.24 -15.64
CA ILE A 316 14.92 -9.02 -15.72
C ILE A 316 15.27 -9.26 -17.18
N ARG A 317 16.47 -9.77 -17.47
CA ARG A 317 16.84 -10.19 -18.84
C ARG A 317 16.44 -11.64 -19.11
N ASP A 318 15.85 -11.89 -20.27
CA ASP A 318 15.53 -13.22 -20.78
C ASP A 318 16.77 -13.94 -21.36
N ASP A 319 16.57 -15.13 -21.93
CA ASP A 319 17.62 -15.94 -22.57
C ASP A 319 18.22 -15.32 -23.83
N GLN A 320 17.59 -14.28 -24.38
CA GLN A 320 18.08 -13.47 -25.50
C GLN A 320 18.75 -12.18 -25.03
N GLY A 321 18.83 -11.96 -23.71
CA GLY A 321 19.39 -10.75 -23.10
C GLY A 321 18.46 -9.54 -23.17
N LYS A 322 17.20 -9.71 -23.60
CA LYS A 322 16.20 -8.64 -23.68
C LYS A 322 15.50 -8.47 -22.33
N LEU A 323 15.18 -7.23 -21.97
CA LEU A 323 14.37 -6.96 -20.78
C LEU A 323 12.94 -7.51 -20.93
N MET A 324 12.52 -8.26 -19.92
CA MET A 324 11.20 -8.86 -19.75
C MET A 324 10.61 -8.38 -18.42
N LEU A 325 9.38 -7.88 -18.48
CA LEU A 325 8.59 -7.60 -17.28
C LEU A 325 8.17 -8.91 -16.62
N VAL A 326 8.30 -8.97 -15.30
CA VAL A 326 7.84 -10.11 -14.50
C VAL A 326 6.54 -9.69 -13.83
N ASN A 327 5.46 -10.45 -14.07
CA ASN A 327 4.16 -10.08 -13.51
C ASN A 327 4.11 -10.34 -11.99
N GLY A 328 3.04 -9.88 -11.32
CA GLY A 328 2.93 -10.02 -9.87
C GLY A 328 2.84 -11.48 -9.39
N HIS A 329 2.20 -12.38 -10.16
CA HIS A 329 2.19 -13.82 -9.88
C HIS A 329 3.60 -14.41 -9.90
N GLN A 330 4.38 -14.09 -10.93
CA GLN A 330 5.75 -14.56 -11.09
C GLN A 330 6.68 -13.96 -10.04
N THR A 331 6.50 -12.68 -9.69
CA THR A 331 7.29 -12.00 -8.65
C THR A 331 7.05 -12.64 -7.28
N ALA A 332 5.78 -12.84 -6.90
CA ALA A 332 5.43 -13.55 -5.67
C ALA A 332 5.92 -15.01 -5.67
N SER A 333 5.91 -15.67 -6.84
CA SER A 333 6.42 -17.03 -7.01
C SER A 333 7.94 -17.10 -6.85
N LEU A 334 8.69 -16.14 -7.41
CA LEU A 334 10.14 -16.05 -7.26
C LEU A 334 10.54 -15.85 -5.79
N LEU A 335 9.89 -14.90 -5.11
CA LEU A 335 10.09 -14.66 -3.68
C LEU A 335 9.77 -15.92 -2.86
N SER A 336 8.60 -16.53 -3.09
CA SER A 336 8.20 -17.76 -2.38
C SER A 336 9.16 -18.92 -2.65
N TYR A 337 9.58 -19.12 -3.91
CA TYR A 337 10.52 -20.17 -4.29
C TYR A 337 11.85 -19.99 -3.58
N TYR A 338 12.39 -18.77 -3.61
CA TYR A 338 13.64 -18.42 -2.95
C TYR A 338 13.57 -18.64 -1.44
N LEU A 339 12.54 -18.10 -0.78
CA LEU A 339 12.38 -18.26 0.66
C LEU A 339 12.24 -19.74 1.05
N LEU A 340 11.36 -20.50 0.40
CA LEU A 340 11.14 -21.92 0.73
C LEU A 340 12.40 -22.77 0.47
N SER A 341 13.06 -22.57 -0.67
CA SER A 341 14.29 -23.30 -1.02
C SER A 341 15.43 -22.99 -0.06
N GLN A 342 15.70 -21.71 0.20
CA GLN A 342 16.81 -21.32 1.07
C GLN A 342 16.53 -21.64 2.55
N TRP A 343 15.29 -21.54 3.03
CA TRP A 343 14.95 -22.01 4.38
C TRP A 343 15.15 -23.53 4.50
N SER A 344 14.79 -24.30 3.46
CA SER A 344 15.02 -25.74 3.43
C SER A 344 16.52 -26.07 3.45
N GLU A 345 17.32 -25.42 2.58
CA GLU A 345 18.77 -25.65 2.50
C GLU A 345 19.51 -25.28 3.79
N ARG A 346 19.04 -24.22 4.48
CA ARG A 346 19.62 -23.76 5.75
C ARG A 346 19.10 -24.53 6.98
N GLY A 347 18.23 -25.52 6.78
CA GLY A 347 17.63 -26.27 7.89
C GLY A 347 16.74 -25.43 8.80
N LYS A 348 16.17 -24.33 8.29
CA LYS A 348 15.24 -23.46 9.02
C LYS A 348 13.81 -23.99 9.04
N LEU A 349 13.46 -24.95 8.19
CA LEU A 349 12.15 -25.60 8.19
C LEU A 349 12.07 -26.67 9.28
N THR A 350 11.53 -26.32 10.44
CA THR A 350 11.35 -27.19 11.61
C THR A 350 9.94 -27.79 11.72
N GLY A 351 9.05 -27.44 10.79
CA GLY A 351 7.64 -27.86 10.77
C GLY A 351 6.71 -26.89 11.50
N LYS A 352 7.21 -25.70 11.85
CA LYS A 352 6.44 -24.60 12.46
C LYS A 352 6.33 -23.38 11.55
N GLU A 353 6.87 -23.47 10.35
CA GLU A 353 6.93 -22.37 9.41
C GLU A 353 5.77 -22.44 8.42
N TYR A 354 5.34 -21.29 7.89
CA TYR A 354 4.25 -21.24 6.94
C TYR A 354 4.30 -20.05 6.00
N ILE A 355 3.49 -20.12 4.94
CA ILE A 355 3.24 -19.01 4.01
C ILE A 355 1.74 -18.72 3.87
N VAL A 356 1.39 -17.57 3.30
CA VAL A 356 -0.01 -17.20 3.04
C VAL A 356 -0.10 -16.53 1.67
N LYS A 357 -1.16 -16.81 0.92
CA LYS A 357 -1.46 -16.17 -0.37
C LYS A 357 -2.95 -15.82 -0.47
N THR A 358 -3.32 -14.94 -1.37
CA THR A 358 -4.74 -14.74 -1.72
C THR A 358 -5.24 -15.84 -2.65
N ILE A 359 -6.55 -16.09 -2.65
CA ILE A 359 -7.20 -17.10 -3.50
C ILE A 359 -7.01 -16.89 -5.01
N VAL A 360 -6.70 -15.66 -5.43
CA VAL A 360 -6.50 -15.27 -6.82
C VAL A 360 -5.02 -15.20 -7.20
N THR A 361 -4.11 -15.34 -6.24
CA THR A 361 -2.68 -15.55 -6.51
C THR A 361 -2.43 -16.98 -7.04
N THR A 362 -1.40 -17.14 -7.86
CA THR A 362 -1.11 -18.40 -8.56
C THR A 362 -0.99 -19.62 -7.65
N GLU A 363 -1.54 -20.75 -8.09
CA GLU A 363 -1.42 -22.06 -7.42
C GLU A 363 -0.01 -22.64 -7.46
N LEU A 364 0.87 -22.07 -8.28
CA LEU A 364 2.29 -22.42 -8.29
C LEU A 364 2.93 -22.26 -6.90
N ILE A 365 2.55 -21.24 -6.13
CA ILE A 365 3.04 -21.03 -4.75
C ILE A 365 2.57 -22.17 -3.83
N ALA A 366 1.32 -22.64 -3.99
CA ALA A 366 0.79 -23.77 -3.23
C ALA A 366 1.52 -25.08 -3.55
N ASP A 367 1.85 -25.32 -4.82
CA ASP A 367 2.67 -26.48 -5.24
C ASP A 367 4.06 -26.47 -4.60
N MET A 368 4.71 -25.31 -4.56
CA MET A 368 5.99 -25.17 -3.87
C MET A 368 5.86 -25.47 -2.37
N ALA A 369 4.85 -24.90 -1.70
CA ALA A 369 4.62 -25.13 -0.28
C ALA A 369 4.41 -26.63 0.03
N ARG A 370 3.58 -27.31 -0.78
CA ARG A 370 3.37 -28.76 -0.69
C ARG A 370 4.66 -29.55 -0.85
N HIS A 371 5.50 -29.19 -1.83
CA HIS A 371 6.78 -29.86 -2.06
C HIS A 371 7.75 -29.72 -0.88
N TYR A 372 7.90 -28.51 -0.33
CA TYR A 372 8.76 -28.25 0.82
C TYR A 372 8.11 -28.65 2.16
N LYS A 373 6.88 -29.19 2.13
CA LYS A 373 6.09 -29.60 3.31
C LYS A 373 5.86 -28.45 4.29
N VAL A 374 5.66 -27.25 3.75
CA VAL A 374 5.36 -26.03 4.49
C VAL A 374 3.84 -25.81 4.43
N PRO A 375 3.13 -25.75 5.56
CA PRO A 375 1.73 -25.32 5.60
C PRO A 375 1.51 -23.97 4.89
N TYR A 376 0.38 -23.85 4.21
CA TYR A 376 -0.03 -22.59 3.60
C TYR A 376 -1.52 -22.33 3.83
N TRP A 377 -1.91 -21.05 3.75
CA TRP A 377 -3.30 -20.62 3.80
C TRP A 377 -3.66 -19.79 2.58
N ASP A 378 -4.86 -20.04 2.05
CA ASP A 378 -5.54 -19.17 1.10
C ASP A 378 -6.49 -18.23 1.84
N VAL A 379 -6.42 -16.95 1.51
CA VAL A 379 -7.32 -15.91 2.04
C VAL A 379 -7.98 -15.09 0.93
N LEU A 380 -9.03 -14.34 1.26
CA LEU A 380 -9.64 -13.41 0.30
C LEU A 380 -8.64 -12.30 -0.09
N THR A 381 -8.83 -11.69 -1.26
CA THR A 381 -8.04 -10.54 -1.71
C THR A 381 -8.04 -9.41 -0.69
N GLY A 382 -6.86 -8.82 -0.47
CA GLY A 382 -6.60 -7.78 0.51
C GLY A 382 -5.62 -8.26 1.58
N PHE A 383 -4.42 -7.68 1.60
CA PHE A 383 -3.33 -8.05 2.51
C PHE A 383 -3.70 -8.13 4.00
N LYS A 384 -4.69 -7.34 4.44
CA LYS A 384 -5.24 -7.41 5.80
C LYS A 384 -5.70 -8.81 6.23
N PHE A 385 -6.14 -9.67 5.29
CA PHE A 385 -6.48 -11.07 5.61
C PHE A 385 -5.23 -11.95 5.76
N ILE A 386 -4.13 -11.63 5.09
CA ILE A 386 -2.83 -12.26 5.35
C ILE A 386 -2.36 -11.87 6.76
N ALA A 387 -2.45 -10.59 7.11
CA ALA A 387 -2.12 -10.08 8.43
C ALA A 387 -2.96 -10.73 9.56
N ASP A 388 -4.26 -10.99 9.32
CA ASP A 388 -5.13 -11.69 10.26
C ASP A 388 -4.68 -13.15 10.52
N ILE A 389 -4.26 -13.87 9.48
CA ILE A 389 -3.66 -15.21 9.65
C ILE A 389 -2.36 -15.13 10.46
N ILE A 390 -1.55 -14.09 10.25
CA ILE A 390 -0.33 -13.86 11.03
C ILE A 390 -0.67 -13.60 12.50
N ARG A 391 -1.61 -12.70 12.77
CA ARG A 391 -2.08 -12.41 14.13
C ARG A 391 -2.60 -13.65 14.85
N LYS A 392 -3.34 -14.52 14.17
CA LYS A 392 -3.87 -15.78 14.75
C LYS A 392 -2.79 -16.81 15.09
N ASN A 393 -1.65 -16.74 14.40
CA ASN A 393 -0.52 -17.66 14.53
C ASN A 393 0.70 -17.04 15.23
N GLU A 394 0.62 -15.78 15.68
CA GLU A 394 1.64 -15.10 16.46
C GLU A 394 2.02 -15.96 17.68
N ASP A 395 3.31 -16.05 17.96
CA ASP A 395 3.94 -16.92 18.99
C ASP A 395 3.74 -18.44 18.83
N LYS A 396 3.01 -18.91 17.81
CA LYS A 396 2.74 -20.35 17.58
C LYS A 396 3.52 -20.91 16.40
N MET A 397 3.59 -20.14 15.33
CA MET A 397 4.22 -20.50 14.07
C MET A 397 5.03 -19.34 13.53
N THR A 398 5.98 -19.63 12.64
CA THR A 398 6.84 -18.63 12.02
C THR A 398 6.36 -18.35 10.60
N PHE A 399 5.93 -17.12 10.35
CA PHE A 399 5.58 -16.70 9.01
C PHE A 399 6.86 -16.46 8.19
N ILE A 400 6.99 -17.17 7.07
CA ILE A 400 8.13 -17.01 6.15
C ILE A 400 7.91 -15.80 5.24
N GLY A 401 6.73 -15.72 4.66
CA GLY A 401 6.37 -14.69 3.70
C GLY A 401 5.03 -14.99 3.03
N GLY A 402 4.50 -14.00 2.33
CA GLY A 402 3.19 -14.11 1.69
C GLY A 402 2.89 -12.90 0.80
N GLY A 403 2.01 -13.11 -0.18
CA GLY A 403 1.80 -12.09 -1.20
C GLY A 403 0.49 -12.23 -1.96
N GLU A 404 0.29 -11.23 -2.81
CA GLU A 404 -0.86 -11.04 -3.68
C GLU A 404 -0.36 -10.90 -5.12
N GLU A 405 -1.15 -11.33 -6.08
CA GLU A 405 -0.88 -11.19 -7.52
C GLU A 405 -0.80 -9.73 -7.97
N SER A 406 -1.32 -8.80 -7.17
CA SER A 406 -1.24 -7.35 -7.36
C SER A 406 0.11 -6.78 -6.89
N TYR A 407 1.21 -7.50 -7.15
CA TYR A 407 2.59 -7.04 -6.91
C TYR A 407 2.93 -6.72 -5.45
N GLY A 408 2.16 -7.29 -4.52
CA GLY A 408 2.32 -7.14 -3.09
C GLY A 408 2.97 -8.35 -2.46
N PHE A 409 4.03 -8.16 -1.67
CA PHE A 409 4.64 -9.24 -0.90
C PHE A 409 5.16 -8.72 0.43
N MET A 410 5.19 -9.59 1.45
CA MET A 410 5.78 -9.32 2.75
C MET A 410 6.72 -10.46 3.13
N ILE A 411 7.91 -10.09 3.61
CA ILE A 411 8.94 -11.01 4.08
C ILE A 411 8.94 -10.98 5.61
N GLY A 412 8.79 -12.14 6.25
CA GLY A 412 8.69 -12.20 7.71
C GLY A 412 7.50 -11.39 8.26
N ASP A 413 7.50 -11.17 9.57
CA ASP A 413 6.35 -10.63 10.32
C ASP A 413 6.72 -9.45 11.23
N PHE A 414 7.70 -8.63 10.85
CA PHE A 414 8.00 -7.39 11.58
C PHE A 414 7.02 -6.25 11.21
N VAL A 415 6.34 -6.37 10.06
CA VAL A 415 5.23 -5.53 9.59
C VAL A 415 3.94 -6.36 9.39
N ARG A 416 2.81 -5.71 9.09
CA ARG A 416 1.51 -6.33 8.82
C ARG A 416 0.85 -5.77 7.55
N ASP A 417 1.64 -5.22 6.64
CA ASP A 417 1.23 -4.86 5.30
C ASP A 417 2.32 -5.26 4.31
N LYS A 418 2.02 -5.19 3.03
CA LYS A 418 3.00 -5.42 1.96
C LYS A 418 4.17 -4.46 2.12
N ASP A 419 5.36 -4.94 1.78
CA ASP A 419 6.61 -4.21 2.00
C ASP A 419 7.50 -4.30 0.76
N ALA A 420 7.48 -3.24 -0.05
CA ALA A 420 8.35 -3.15 -1.22
C ALA A 420 9.82 -2.96 -0.82
N VAL A 421 10.13 -2.41 0.35
CA VAL A 421 11.51 -2.20 0.82
C VAL A 421 12.18 -3.54 1.11
N ALA A 422 11.54 -4.38 1.93
CA ALA A 422 12.02 -5.74 2.19
C ALA A 422 11.99 -6.61 0.94
N SER A 423 10.93 -6.51 0.14
CA SER A 423 10.84 -7.29 -1.11
C SER A 423 11.95 -6.93 -2.10
N CYS A 424 12.27 -5.64 -2.28
CA CYS A 424 13.41 -5.20 -3.10
C CYS A 424 14.74 -5.76 -2.59
N ALA A 425 14.96 -5.72 -1.27
CA ALA A 425 16.17 -6.26 -0.65
C ALA A 425 16.35 -7.76 -0.91
N ILE A 426 15.27 -8.55 -0.76
CA ILE A 426 15.30 -10.00 -0.99
C ILE A 426 15.34 -10.35 -2.48
N LEU A 427 14.71 -9.57 -3.37
CA LEU A 427 14.84 -9.74 -4.82
C LEU A 427 16.29 -9.53 -5.29
N ALA A 428 16.99 -8.54 -4.71
CA ALA A 428 18.41 -8.35 -4.97
C ALA A 428 19.27 -9.51 -4.43
N GLU A 429 18.96 -10.04 -3.24
CA GLU A 429 19.63 -11.25 -2.72
C GLU A 429 19.35 -12.48 -3.59
N LEU A 430 18.13 -12.62 -4.13
CA LEU A 430 17.77 -13.67 -5.07
C LEU A 430 18.59 -13.55 -6.36
N ALA A 431 18.79 -12.34 -6.89
CA ALA A 431 19.68 -12.11 -8.04
C ALA A 431 21.14 -12.53 -7.73
N ALA A 432 21.63 -12.22 -6.53
CA ALA A 432 22.94 -12.69 -6.05
C ALA A 432 23.05 -14.20 -5.94
N TRP A 433 21.99 -14.84 -5.43
CA TRP A 433 21.90 -16.29 -5.37
C TRP A 433 21.89 -16.93 -6.75
N ALA A 434 21.10 -16.40 -7.70
CA ALA A 434 21.10 -16.86 -9.08
C ALA A 434 22.51 -16.76 -9.69
N ARG A 435 23.15 -15.60 -9.56
CA ARG A 435 24.51 -15.36 -10.09
C ARG A 435 25.55 -16.30 -9.48
N SER A 436 25.46 -16.58 -8.17
CA SER A 436 26.36 -17.51 -7.48
C SER A 436 26.27 -18.94 -8.02
N ARG A 437 25.15 -19.30 -8.65
CA ARG A 437 24.90 -20.59 -9.31
C ARG A 437 25.22 -20.57 -10.81
N GLY A 438 25.82 -19.47 -11.31
CA GLY A 438 26.06 -19.26 -12.74
C GLY A 438 24.77 -19.09 -13.55
N LYS A 439 23.70 -18.59 -12.93
CA LYS A 439 22.36 -18.44 -13.49
C LYS A 439 21.88 -16.99 -13.47
N SER A 440 20.95 -16.66 -14.36
CA SER A 440 20.14 -15.44 -14.31
C SER A 440 18.86 -15.66 -13.49
N MET A 441 18.15 -14.59 -13.13
CA MET A 441 16.81 -14.72 -12.56
C MET A 441 15.82 -15.39 -13.52
N TYR A 442 16.01 -15.24 -14.84
CA TYR A 442 15.19 -15.93 -15.83
C TYR A 442 15.39 -17.44 -15.76
N ASP A 443 16.64 -17.90 -15.60
CA ASP A 443 16.93 -19.32 -15.37
C ASP A 443 16.30 -19.85 -14.09
N ILE A 444 16.16 -19.02 -13.05
CA ILE A 444 15.44 -19.38 -11.83
C ILE A 444 13.94 -19.54 -12.11
N ILE A 445 13.32 -18.65 -12.89
CA ILE A 445 11.92 -18.82 -13.33
C ILE A 445 11.76 -20.14 -14.10
N MET A 446 12.66 -20.42 -15.05
CA MET A 446 12.60 -21.66 -15.84
C MET A 446 12.81 -22.90 -14.97
N GLU A 447 13.75 -22.88 -14.02
CA GLU A 447 13.96 -23.96 -13.05
C GLU A 447 12.70 -24.21 -12.21
N MET A 448 12.07 -23.15 -11.72
CA MET A 448 10.83 -23.21 -10.95
C MET A 448 9.72 -23.86 -11.77
N TYR A 449 9.49 -23.44 -13.02
CA TYR A 449 8.47 -24.05 -13.89
C TYR A 449 8.77 -25.50 -14.25
N LEU A 450 10.03 -25.85 -14.51
CA LEU A 450 10.41 -27.24 -14.77
C LEU A 450 10.20 -28.15 -13.56
N LYS A 451 10.36 -27.60 -12.34
CA LYS A 451 10.21 -28.35 -11.09
C LYS A 451 8.75 -28.50 -10.65
N PHE A 452 7.91 -27.48 -10.88
CA PHE A 452 6.55 -27.39 -10.33
C PHE A 452 5.43 -27.27 -11.38
N SER A 453 5.75 -27.43 -12.67
CA SER A 453 4.88 -27.18 -13.83
C SER A 453 4.82 -25.72 -14.26
N CYS A 454 4.42 -25.50 -15.52
CA CYS A 454 4.33 -24.19 -16.14
C CYS A 454 2.96 -23.55 -15.85
N TYR A 455 2.99 -22.29 -15.45
CA TYR A 455 1.82 -21.48 -15.15
C TYR A 455 1.87 -20.20 -15.99
N GLN A 456 0.72 -19.81 -16.55
CA GLN A 456 0.60 -18.60 -17.36
C GLN A 456 -0.65 -17.82 -16.95
N GLU A 457 -0.44 -16.67 -16.33
CA GLU A 457 -1.48 -15.79 -15.84
C GLU A 457 -1.43 -14.41 -16.49
N SER A 458 -2.60 -13.79 -16.65
CA SER A 458 -2.75 -12.40 -17.06
C SER A 458 -3.99 -11.80 -16.40
N LEU A 459 -3.88 -10.53 -15.98
CA LEU A 459 -4.97 -9.78 -15.39
C LEU A 459 -5.57 -8.83 -16.43
N ILE A 460 -6.90 -8.86 -16.58
CA ILE A 460 -7.64 -7.95 -17.47
C ILE A 460 -8.44 -6.98 -16.61
N ASN A 461 -8.02 -5.71 -16.63
CA ASN A 461 -8.70 -4.63 -15.91
C ASN A 461 -9.73 -3.93 -16.82
N VAL A 462 -11.00 -3.93 -16.43
CA VAL A 462 -12.08 -3.24 -17.14
C VAL A 462 -12.46 -1.98 -16.38
N VAL A 463 -12.09 -0.81 -16.91
CA VAL A 463 -12.34 0.49 -16.26
C VAL A 463 -13.69 1.07 -16.72
N ARG A 464 -14.49 1.51 -15.75
CA ARG A 464 -15.72 2.30 -15.93
C ARG A 464 -15.72 3.48 -14.95
N LYS A 465 -16.06 4.68 -15.42
CA LYS A 465 -15.94 5.93 -14.64
C LYS A 465 -17.30 6.53 -14.31
N GLY A 466 -17.33 7.31 -13.22
CA GLY A 466 -18.51 8.06 -12.78
C GLY A 466 -19.65 7.17 -12.31
N LYS A 467 -20.79 7.79 -12.03
CA LYS A 467 -22.00 7.08 -11.57
C LYS A 467 -22.44 5.97 -12.53
N SER A 468 -22.55 6.27 -13.83
CA SER A 468 -22.98 5.28 -14.83
C SER A 468 -22.05 4.08 -14.90
N GLY A 469 -20.74 4.31 -14.75
CA GLY A 469 -19.76 3.24 -14.71
C GLY A 469 -19.92 2.31 -13.49
N ALA A 470 -20.27 2.87 -12.33
CA ALA A 470 -20.55 2.07 -11.14
C ALA A 470 -21.82 1.21 -11.31
N GLU A 471 -22.86 1.75 -11.94
CA GLU A 471 -24.09 1.02 -12.27
C GLU A 471 -23.82 -0.15 -13.25
N GLU A 472 -23.01 0.09 -14.29
CA GLU A 472 -22.57 -0.96 -15.22
C GLU A 472 -21.82 -2.09 -14.51
N ILE A 473 -20.87 -1.77 -13.61
CA ILE A 473 -20.12 -2.77 -12.84
C ILE A 473 -21.06 -3.60 -11.95
N GLN A 474 -22.02 -2.96 -11.28
CA GLN A 474 -23.00 -3.66 -10.45
C GLN A 474 -23.83 -4.65 -11.27
N GLN A 475 -24.29 -4.24 -12.45
CA GLN A 475 -25.04 -5.10 -13.34
C GLN A 475 -24.19 -6.27 -13.83
N MET A 476 -22.95 -6.03 -14.28
CA MET A 476 -22.02 -7.09 -14.71
C MET A 476 -21.81 -8.14 -13.60
N MET A 477 -21.66 -7.71 -12.34
CA MET A 477 -21.50 -8.62 -11.22
C MET A 477 -22.76 -9.40 -10.88
N ALA A 478 -23.95 -8.79 -11.04
CA ALA A 478 -25.22 -9.49 -10.89
C ALA A 478 -25.35 -10.59 -11.96
N ASP A 479 -25.01 -10.25 -13.20
CA ASP A 479 -25.08 -11.17 -14.35
C ASP A 479 -24.11 -12.35 -14.17
N PHE A 480 -22.85 -12.12 -13.79
CA PHE A 480 -21.90 -13.21 -13.56
C PHE A 480 -22.29 -14.15 -12.41
N ARG A 481 -22.96 -13.64 -11.37
CA ARG A 481 -23.45 -14.50 -10.28
C ARG A 481 -24.67 -15.32 -10.69
N ALA A 482 -25.53 -14.75 -11.52
CA ALA A 482 -26.72 -15.44 -12.03
C ALA A 482 -26.36 -16.44 -13.15
N TYR A 483 -25.35 -16.11 -13.95
CA TYR A 483 -24.92 -16.84 -15.15
C TYR A 483 -23.38 -16.94 -15.17
N PRO A 484 -22.78 -17.77 -14.30
CA PRO A 484 -21.33 -17.94 -14.27
C PRO A 484 -20.82 -18.48 -15.62
N PRO A 485 -19.64 -18.02 -16.10
CA PRO A 485 -19.03 -18.58 -17.31
C PRO A 485 -18.84 -20.10 -17.19
N GLU A 486 -19.14 -20.83 -18.27
CA GLU A 486 -18.93 -22.29 -18.37
C GLU A 486 -17.45 -22.67 -18.55
#